data_AF-A0A352B2L3-F1
#
_entry.id   AF-A0A352B2L3-F1
#
_cell.length_a   1.000
_cell.length_b   1.000
_cell.length_c   1.000
_cell.angle_alpha   90.00
_cell.angle_beta   90.00
_cell.angle_gamma   90.00
#
_symmetry.space_group_name_H-M   'P 1'
#
loop_
_entity.id
_entity.type
_entity.pdbx_description
1 polymer ?
#
loop_
_entity_poly.entity_id
_entity_poly.type
_entity_poly.pdbx_seq_one_letter_code
_entity_poly.pdbx_strand_id
1 'polypeptide(L)'
;PPPDTTPPQLALTAPAAGATVRGAVSVTGSATDEGAIAHVQLLIDGHLHATADTPPYTFLWQTTGTTNGDHTLSLWAVDSAGNSTATAPLRVTVDNPVAPEITALSADHRLPKQRLTLTGRAFDTTTTVTIGNKAAPLVARTATTLTVKVPRLPKYTDQPVVAATGPAQSAAVALAIH
;
A
#
# COMPACT_ATOMS: atom_id res chain seq x y z
N PRO A 1 -50.81 -7.54 -8.14
CA PRO A 1 -49.89 -8.64 -7.72
C PRO A 1 -49.44 -8.37 -6.28
N PRO A 2 -49.13 -9.40 -5.48
CA PRO A 2 -48.53 -9.20 -4.16
C PRO A 2 -47.16 -8.50 -4.28
N PRO A 3 -46.75 -7.72 -3.25
CA PRO A 3 -45.43 -7.09 -3.22
C PRO A 3 -44.33 -8.15 -3.09
N ASP A 4 -43.17 -7.86 -3.67
CA ASP A 4 -41.97 -8.68 -3.53
C ASP A 4 -41.33 -8.48 -2.15
N THR A 5 -40.93 -9.58 -1.53
CA THR A 5 -40.36 -9.62 -0.16
C THR A 5 -39.12 -10.50 -0.07
N THR A 6 -38.61 -10.99 -1.21
CA THR A 6 -37.47 -11.91 -1.25
C THR A 6 -36.19 -11.09 -1.37
N PRO A 7 -35.23 -11.21 -0.43
CA PRO A 7 -33.94 -10.53 -0.57
C PRO A 7 -33.05 -11.17 -1.65
N PRO A 8 -32.18 -10.38 -2.31
CA PRO A 8 -31.27 -10.90 -3.30
C PRO A 8 -30.25 -11.88 -2.72
N GLN A 9 -29.87 -12.90 -3.49
CA GLN A 9 -28.70 -13.73 -3.21
C GLN A 9 -27.43 -13.00 -3.66
N LEU A 10 -26.44 -12.90 -2.77
CA LEU A 10 -25.24 -12.09 -2.96
C LEU A 10 -23.97 -12.87 -2.60
N ALA A 11 -22.92 -12.74 -3.42
CA ALA A 11 -21.60 -13.30 -3.14
C ALA A 11 -20.47 -12.36 -3.57
N LEU A 12 -19.46 -12.22 -2.72
CA LEU A 12 -18.18 -11.60 -3.06
C LEU A 12 -17.23 -12.70 -3.55
N THR A 13 -16.78 -12.59 -4.79
CA THR A 13 -16.04 -13.66 -5.50
C THR A 13 -14.55 -13.40 -5.65
N ALA A 14 -14.13 -12.13 -5.68
CA ALA A 14 -12.74 -11.74 -5.63
C ALA A 14 -12.58 -10.41 -4.88
N PRO A 15 -11.48 -10.19 -4.13
CA PRO A 15 -10.36 -11.11 -3.88
C PRO A 15 -10.76 -12.38 -3.10
N ALA A 16 -9.87 -13.37 -3.04
CA ALA A 16 -10.06 -14.53 -2.17
C ALA A 16 -9.90 -14.16 -0.69
N ALA A 17 -10.55 -14.91 0.21
CA ALA A 17 -10.39 -14.73 1.65
C ALA A 17 -8.92 -14.85 2.05
N GLY A 18 -8.42 -13.89 2.82
CA GLY A 18 -7.03 -13.84 3.28
C GLY A 18 -6.02 -13.41 2.21
N ALA A 19 -6.46 -12.94 1.03
CA ALA A 19 -5.56 -12.46 0.00
C ALA A 19 -4.74 -11.24 0.48
N THR A 20 -3.45 -11.21 0.13
CA THR A 20 -2.63 -10.01 0.20
C THR A 20 -2.78 -9.21 -1.08
N VAL A 21 -3.16 -7.94 -0.97
CA VAL A 21 -3.48 -7.06 -2.09
C VAL A 21 -2.61 -5.80 -2.08
N ARG A 22 -2.37 -5.23 -3.27
CA ARG A 22 -1.56 -4.01 -3.45
C ARG A 22 -1.92 -3.30 -4.76
N GLY A 23 -1.71 -2.00 -4.83
CA GLY A 23 -1.96 -1.21 -6.03
C GLY A 23 -3.44 -1.18 -6.45
N ALA A 24 -3.70 -1.49 -7.72
CA ALA A 24 -5.05 -1.55 -8.27
C ALA A 24 -5.64 -2.95 -8.09
N VAL A 25 -6.72 -3.06 -7.32
CA VAL A 25 -7.41 -4.32 -7.01
C VAL A 25 -8.80 -4.30 -7.62
N SER A 26 -9.13 -5.35 -8.36
CA SER A 26 -10.49 -5.58 -8.84
C SER A 26 -11.26 -6.40 -7.81
N VAL A 27 -12.31 -5.81 -7.23
CA VAL A 27 -13.24 -6.50 -6.34
C VAL A 27 -14.48 -6.85 -7.14
N THR A 28 -14.88 -8.13 -7.12
CA THR A 28 -16.00 -8.63 -7.92
C THR A 28 -16.99 -9.38 -7.06
N GLY A 29 -18.26 -9.36 -7.50
CA GLY A 29 -19.31 -10.18 -6.90
C GLY A 29 -20.42 -10.52 -7.87
N SER A 30 -21.37 -11.31 -7.38
CA SER A 30 -22.59 -11.67 -8.08
C SER A 30 -23.79 -11.38 -7.19
N ALA A 31 -24.83 -10.77 -7.77
CA ALA A 31 -26.13 -10.59 -7.15
C ALA A 31 -27.19 -11.19 -8.08
N THR A 32 -28.11 -11.98 -7.53
CA THR A 32 -29.22 -12.58 -8.26
C THR A 32 -30.48 -12.52 -7.41
N ASP A 33 -31.61 -12.23 -8.04
CA ASP A 33 -32.91 -12.20 -7.40
C ASP A 33 -33.98 -12.64 -8.42
N GLU A 34 -35.18 -13.03 -7.96
CA GLU A 34 -36.30 -13.31 -8.87
C GLU A 34 -36.82 -12.01 -9.53
N GLY A 35 -36.70 -10.90 -8.81
CA GLY A 35 -36.88 -9.54 -9.31
C GLY A 35 -35.58 -8.92 -9.86
N ALA A 36 -35.61 -7.60 -10.06
CA ALA A 36 -34.47 -6.85 -10.57
C ALA A 36 -33.61 -6.29 -9.44
N ILE A 37 -32.30 -6.51 -9.49
CA ILE A 37 -31.33 -5.84 -8.61
C ILE A 37 -31.31 -4.34 -8.94
N ALA A 38 -31.52 -3.49 -7.94
CA ALA A 38 -31.40 -2.04 -8.11
C ALA A 38 -29.94 -1.61 -8.12
N HIS A 39 -29.14 -2.08 -7.15
CA HIS A 39 -27.71 -1.81 -7.09
C HIS A 39 -26.95 -2.74 -6.13
N VAL A 40 -25.64 -2.80 -6.29
CA VAL A 40 -24.69 -3.45 -5.38
C VAL A 40 -23.64 -2.44 -4.94
N GLN A 41 -23.38 -2.36 -3.64
CA GLN A 41 -22.37 -1.51 -3.03
C GLN A 41 -21.19 -2.34 -2.54
N LEU A 42 -19.98 -1.85 -2.77
CA LEU A 42 -18.78 -2.31 -2.08
C LEU A 42 -18.55 -1.47 -0.83
N LEU A 43 -18.39 -2.14 0.30
CA LEU A 43 -17.97 -1.56 1.56
C LEU A 43 -16.55 -2.02 1.90
N ILE A 44 -15.70 -1.08 2.31
CA ILE A 44 -14.35 -1.31 2.82
C ILE A 44 -14.33 -0.84 4.28
N ASP A 45 -14.02 -1.74 5.21
CA ASP A 45 -14.04 -1.49 6.65
C ASP A 45 -15.37 -0.88 7.14
N GLY A 46 -16.48 -1.37 6.56
CA GLY A 46 -17.83 -0.91 6.85
C GLY A 46 -18.22 0.43 6.22
N HIS A 47 -17.34 1.07 5.45
CA HIS A 47 -17.61 2.33 4.76
C HIS A 47 -17.91 2.10 3.28
N LEU A 48 -18.93 2.78 2.75
CA LEU A 48 -19.24 2.75 1.33
C LEU A 48 -18.03 3.23 0.51
N HIS A 49 -17.56 2.40 -0.40
CA HIS A 49 -16.48 2.72 -1.34
C HIS A 49 -17.02 3.03 -2.73
N ALA A 50 -17.91 2.19 -3.26
CA ALA A 50 -18.46 2.34 -4.61
C ALA A 50 -19.79 1.60 -4.78
N THR A 51 -20.54 1.98 -5.81
CA THR A 51 -21.83 1.37 -6.19
C THR A 51 -21.81 0.96 -7.66
N ALA A 52 -22.44 -0.15 -7.98
CA ALA A 52 -22.64 -0.65 -9.34
C ALA A 52 -24.11 -1.06 -9.52
N ASP A 53 -24.76 -0.49 -10.54
CA ASP A 53 -26.20 -0.67 -10.77
C ASP A 53 -26.50 -1.79 -11.76
N THR A 54 -25.50 -2.30 -12.49
CA THR A 54 -25.66 -3.35 -13.49
C THR A 54 -24.54 -4.40 -13.43
N PRO A 55 -24.85 -5.68 -13.73
CA PRO A 55 -23.83 -6.70 -13.86
C PRO A 55 -22.98 -6.51 -15.14
N PRO A 56 -21.70 -6.92 -15.15
CA PRO A 56 -20.98 -7.55 -14.04
C PRO A 56 -20.61 -6.57 -12.92
N TYR A 57 -20.87 -6.95 -11.66
CA TYR A 57 -20.57 -6.11 -10.49
C TYR A 57 -19.07 -6.15 -10.19
N THR A 58 -18.37 -5.11 -10.67
CA THR A 58 -16.93 -4.95 -10.55
C THR A 58 -16.61 -3.58 -9.98
N PHE A 59 -15.70 -3.53 -9.00
CA PHE A 59 -15.28 -2.32 -8.32
C PHE A 59 -13.75 -2.21 -8.37
N LEU A 60 -13.26 -1.05 -8.80
CA LEU A 60 -11.83 -0.76 -8.73
C LEU A 60 -11.49 -0.16 -7.37
N TRP A 61 -10.61 -0.83 -6.63
CA TRP A 61 -10.06 -0.33 -5.38
C TRP A 61 -8.57 0.02 -5.56
N GLN A 62 -8.23 1.30 -5.39
CA GLN A 62 -6.84 1.76 -5.36
C GLN A 62 -6.32 1.67 -3.92
N THR A 63 -5.54 0.65 -3.59
CA THR A 63 -5.05 0.43 -2.22
C THR A 63 -3.92 1.37 -1.85
N THR A 64 -3.32 2.11 -2.79
CA THR A 64 -2.14 2.97 -2.56
C THR A 64 -2.35 4.06 -1.51
N GLY A 65 -3.60 4.52 -1.33
CA GLY A 65 -3.99 5.45 -0.27
C GLY A 65 -4.52 4.77 0.99
N THR A 66 -4.69 3.45 0.97
CA THR A 66 -5.12 2.65 2.13
C THR A 66 -3.88 2.29 2.97
N THR A 67 -4.02 2.37 4.29
CA THR A 67 -3.01 1.90 5.23
C THR A 67 -2.65 0.44 4.97
N ASN A 68 -1.39 0.06 5.19
CA ASN A 68 -1.04 -1.36 5.20
C ASN A 68 -1.60 -2.03 6.46
N GLY A 69 -2.02 -3.28 6.34
CA GLY A 69 -2.63 -4.04 7.42
C GLY A 69 -3.87 -4.79 6.97
N ASP A 70 -4.66 -5.25 7.95
CA ASP A 70 -5.89 -5.98 7.66
C ASP A 70 -7.04 -5.04 7.36
N HIS A 71 -7.78 -5.39 6.31
CA HIS A 71 -9.00 -4.72 5.89
C HIS A 71 -10.12 -5.73 5.68
N THR A 72 -11.35 -5.25 5.70
CA THR A 72 -12.54 -6.06 5.43
C THR A 72 -13.28 -5.54 4.22
N LEU A 73 -13.66 -6.46 3.33
CA LEU A 73 -14.48 -6.18 2.16
C LEU A 73 -15.85 -6.81 2.36
N SER A 74 -16.92 -6.08 2.07
CA SER A 74 -18.29 -6.61 2.07
C SER A 74 -19.06 -6.06 0.88
N LEU A 75 -20.01 -6.84 0.36
CA LEU A 75 -20.98 -6.34 -0.59
C LEU A 75 -22.34 -6.17 0.09
N TRP A 76 -23.09 -5.15 -0.32
CA TRP A 76 -24.48 -4.95 0.06
C TRP A 76 -25.31 -4.75 -1.20
N ALA A 77 -26.33 -5.56 -1.41
CA ALA A 77 -27.20 -5.49 -2.57
C ALA A 77 -28.61 -5.12 -2.15
N VAL A 78 -29.27 -4.30 -2.97
CA VAL A 78 -30.66 -3.89 -2.81
C VAL A 78 -31.38 -4.20 -4.12
N ASP A 79 -32.56 -4.83 -4.04
CA ASP A 79 -33.43 -5.06 -5.19
C ASP A 79 -34.34 -3.83 -5.48
N SER A 80 -35.13 -3.92 -6.54
CA SER A 80 -36.05 -2.84 -6.93
C SER A 80 -37.29 -2.72 -6.04
N ALA A 81 -37.55 -3.70 -5.18
CA ALA A 81 -38.62 -3.70 -4.19
C ALA A 81 -38.17 -3.16 -2.81
N GLY A 82 -36.86 -2.96 -2.62
CA GLY A 82 -36.24 -2.46 -1.40
C GLY A 82 -35.78 -3.56 -0.44
N ASN A 83 -35.82 -4.84 -0.82
CA ASN A 83 -35.20 -5.90 0.00
C ASN A 83 -33.69 -5.85 -0.18
N SER A 84 -32.94 -6.26 0.85
CA SER A 84 -31.49 -6.15 0.84
C SER A 84 -30.79 -7.30 1.54
N THR A 85 -29.57 -7.58 1.08
CA THR A 85 -28.68 -8.62 1.62
C THR A 85 -27.25 -8.09 1.68
N ALA A 86 -26.49 -8.47 2.71
CA ALA A 86 -25.06 -8.22 2.80
C ALA A 86 -24.27 -9.54 2.83
N THR A 87 -23.05 -9.54 2.28
CA THR A 87 -22.12 -10.66 2.48
C THR A 87 -21.53 -10.64 3.89
N ALA A 88 -21.03 -11.78 4.35
CA ALA A 88 -20.10 -11.77 5.48
C ALA A 88 -18.83 -10.96 5.13
N PRO A 89 -18.19 -10.30 6.11
CA PRO A 89 -16.94 -9.58 5.88
C PRO A 89 -15.82 -10.53 5.42
N LEU A 90 -15.21 -10.21 4.29
CA LEU A 90 -14.04 -10.91 3.75
C LEU A 90 -12.77 -10.18 4.17
N ARG A 91 -11.92 -10.84 4.97
CA ARG A 91 -10.63 -10.26 5.37
C ARG A 91 -9.61 -10.35 4.25
N VAL A 92 -8.90 -9.25 4.01
CA VAL A 92 -7.73 -9.15 3.12
C VAL A 92 -6.62 -8.38 3.84
N THR A 93 -5.39 -8.51 3.37
CA THR A 93 -4.26 -7.73 3.90
C THR A 93 -3.74 -6.79 2.82
N VAL A 94 -3.75 -5.49 3.07
CA VAL A 94 -3.12 -4.49 2.20
C VAL A 94 -1.63 -4.44 2.51
N ASP A 95 -0.80 -4.63 1.48
CA ASP A 95 0.66 -4.58 1.57
C ASP A 95 1.24 -3.75 0.41
N ASN A 96 1.08 -2.42 0.52
CA ASN A 96 1.71 -1.49 -0.40
C ASN A 96 3.19 -1.29 -0.04
N PRO A 97 4.08 -1.09 -1.02
CA PRO A 97 5.45 -0.70 -0.72
C PRO A 97 5.48 0.65 0.01
N VAL A 98 6.23 0.72 1.11
CA VAL A 98 6.44 1.95 1.87
C VAL A 98 7.72 2.61 1.38
N ALA A 99 7.69 3.91 1.10
CA ALA A 99 8.89 4.66 0.79
C ALA A 99 9.90 4.56 1.96
N PRO A 100 11.17 4.21 1.71
CA PRO A 100 12.19 4.29 2.76
C PRO A 100 12.25 5.72 3.27
N GLU A 101 12.50 5.95 4.56
CA GLU A 101 12.76 7.27 5.13
C GLU A 101 14.02 7.23 5.99
N ILE A 102 14.89 8.24 5.85
CA ILE A 102 16.03 8.44 6.73
C ILE A 102 15.65 9.47 7.79
N THR A 103 15.92 9.19 9.06
CA THR A 103 15.61 10.06 10.20
C THR A 103 16.84 10.59 10.92
N ALA A 104 17.98 9.89 10.82
CA ALA A 104 19.24 10.34 11.41
C ALA A 104 20.46 9.73 10.69
N LEU A 105 21.61 10.38 10.88
CA LEU A 105 22.93 9.87 10.51
C LEU A 105 23.80 9.79 11.77
N SER A 106 24.79 8.89 11.84
CA SER A 106 25.78 8.94 12.93
C SER A 106 26.65 10.21 12.87
N ALA A 107 27.44 10.55 13.89
CA ALA A 107 28.08 11.88 13.98
C ALA A 107 29.44 12.02 13.25
N ASP A 108 30.13 10.91 12.90
CA ASP A 108 31.59 10.94 12.69
C ASP A 108 32.11 10.31 11.37
N HIS A 109 31.55 10.65 10.21
CA HIS A 109 32.01 10.09 8.91
C HIS A 109 32.58 11.16 7.98
N ARG A 110 33.82 11.52 8.26
CA ARG A 110 34.54 12.62 7.60
C ARG A 110 35.52 12.17 6.52
N LEU A 111 35.78 10.86 6.41
CA LEU A 111 36.84 10.34 5.54
C LEU A 111 36.35 9.26 4.55
N PRO A 112 36.98 9.15 3.36
CA PRO A 112 36.69 8.08 2.42
C PRO A 112 36.91 6.71 3.07
N LYS A 113 36.05 5.75 2.73
CA LYS A 113 36.06 4.37 3.26
C LYS A 113 35.67 4.24 4.75
N GLN A 114 35.35 5.33 5.45
CA GLN A 114 34.65 5.24 6.74
C GLN A 114 33.22 4.75 6.55
N ARG A 115 32.63 4.26 7.63
CA ARG A 115 31.24 3.80 7.66
C ARG A 115 30.32 4.94 8.08
N LEU A 116 29.29 5.18 7.29
CA LEU A 116 28.13 6.00 7.64
C LEU A 116 26.98 5.08 8.04
N THR A 117 26.39 5.31 9.21
CA THR A 117 25.14 4.64 9.59
C THR A 117 23.98 5.61 9.41
N LEU A 118 22.99 5.21 8.63
CA LEU A 118 21.70 5.88 8.47
C LEU A 118 20.68 5.15 9.33
N THR A 119 19.93 5.89 10.15
CA THR A 119 18.77 5.40 10.89
C THR A 119 17.51 5.87 10.19
N GLY A 120 16.47 5.04 10.18
CA GLY A 120 15.26 5.31 9.42
C GLY A 120 14.23 4.19 9.50
N ARG A 121 13.40 4.07 8.47
CA ARG A 121 12.41 2.99 8.33
C ARG A 121 12.25 2.56 6.88
N ALA A 122 11.59 1.41 6.69
CA ALA A 122 11.25 0.83 5.40
C ALA A 122 12.48 0.60 4.49
N PHE A 123 13.62 0.28 5.09
CA PHE A 123 14.79 -0.18 4.36
C PHE A 123 14.66 -1.67 4.02
N ASP A 124 14.66 -1.98 2.73
CA ASP A 124 14.48 -3.32 2.18
C ASP A 124 15.63 -3.74 1.26
N THR A 125 15.51 -4.91 0.64
CA THR A 125 16.55 -5.45 -0.25
C THR A 125 16.85 -4.55 -1.45
N THR A 126 15.88 -3.74 -1.87
CA THR A 126 15.97 -2.82 -3.01
C THR A 126 16.53 -1.45 -2.63
N THR A 127 16.60 -1.14 -1.33
CA THR A 127 16.99 0.19 -0.84
C THR A 127 18.44 0.52 -1.18
N THR A 128 18.68 1.49 -2.08
CA THR A 128 20.03 2.00 -2.38
C THR A 128 20.31 3.31 -1.66
N VAL A 129 21.59 3.66 -1.47
CA VAL A 129 22.00 4.93 -0.85
C VAL A 129 22.95 5.66 -1.79
N THR A 130 22.71 6.94 -2.02
CA THR A 130 23.69 7.82 -2.67
C THR A 130 24.19 8.90 -1.72
N ILE A 131 25.45 9.29 -1.87
CA ILE A 131 26.06 10.41 -1.14
C ILE A 131 26.62 11.36 -2.21
N GLY A 132 26.08 12.57 -2.27
CA GLY A 132 26.19 13.41 -3.47
C GLY A 132 25.62 12.65 -4.68
N ASN A 133 26.38 12.56 -5.78
CA ASN A 133 25.99 11.83 -7.00
C ASN A 133 26.69 10.47 -7.14
N LYS A 134 27.15 9.86 -6.04
CA LYS A 134 27.82 8.56 -6.06
C LYS A 134 27.06 7.54 -5.23
N ALA A 135 26.88 6.35 -5.78
CA ALA A 135 26.40 5.20 -5.03
C ALA A 135 27.34 4.91 -3.85
N ALA A 136 26.78 4.82 -2.66
CA ALA A 136 27.50 4.46 -1.45
C ALA A 136 27.42 2.93 -1.26
N PRO A 137 28.56 2.20 -1.27
CA PRO A 137 28.54 0.76 -1.12
C PRO A 137 27.93 0.34 0.22
N LEU A 138 26.89 -0.48 0.19
CA LEU A 138 26.23 -1.00 1.39
C LEU A 138 27.12 -2.04 2.09
N VAL A 139 27.13 -1.98 3.42
CA VAL A 139 27.90 -2.89 4.28
C VAL A 139 27.00 -3.70 5.21
N ALA A 140 25.92 -3.11 5.70
CA ALA A 140 24.91 -3.80 6.50
C ALA A 140 23.55 -3.15 6.30
N ARG A 141 22.48 -3.93 6.46
CA ARG A 141 21.11 -3.46 6.33
C ARG A 141 20.21 -4.19 7.33
N THR A 142 19.34 -3.42 7.95
CA THR A 142 18.14 -3.88 8.65
C THR A 142 16.96 -3.03 8.17
N ALA A 143 15.75 -3.30 8.66
CA ALA A 143 14.57 -2.49 8.34
C ALA A 143 14.68 -1.02 8.80
N THR A 144 15.56 -0.73 9.77
CA THR A 144 15.70 0.58 10.41
C THR A 144 17.10 1.18 10.35
N THR A 145 18.10 0.41 9.88
CA THR A 145 19.48 0.89 9.76
C THR A 145 20.13 0.47 8.44
N LEU A 146 20.87 1.39 7.84
CA LEU A 146 21.77 1.12 6.72
C LEU A 146 23.18 1.53 7.14
N THR A 147 24.16 0.66 6.96
CA THR A 147 25.57 1.02 7.07
C THR A 147 26.19 1.02 5.69
N VAL A 148 26.75 2.14 5.25
CA VAL A 148 27.39 2.30 3.94
C VAL A 148 28.84 2.74 4.10
N LYS A 149 29.69 2.47 3.11
CA LYS A 149 31.00 3.10 2.99
C LYS A 149 30.83 4.47 2.36
N VAL A 150 31.42 5.51 2.95
CA VAL A 150 31.49 6.84 2.34
C VAL A 150 32.36 6.72 1.08
N PRO A 151 31.80 6.97 -0.12
CA PRO A 151 32.55 6.90 -1.36
C PRO A 151 33.55 8.05 -1.42
N ARG A 152 34.54 7.95 -2.31
CA ARG A 152 35.46 9.08 -2.55
C ARG A 152 34.68 10.20 -3.24
N LEU A 153 34.60 11.36 -2.60
CA LEU A 153 33.89 12.54 -3.11
C LEU A 153 34.89 13.63 -3.53
N PRO A 154 34.52 14.52 -4.49
CA PRO A 154 35.34 15.68 -4.86
C PRO A 154 35.54 16.66 -3.69
N LYS A 155 34.51 16.84 -2.85
CA LYS A 155 34.53 17.56 -1.57
C LYS A 155 33.66 16.78 -0.59
N TYR A 156 34.10 16.64 0.66
CA TYR A 156 33.33 15.93 1.69
C TYR A 156 32.35 16.85 2.42
N THR A 157 32.74 18.11 2.62
CA THR A 157 31.91 19.15 3.24
C THR A 157 30.66 19.44 2.37
N ASP A 158 29.50 19.58 3.02
CA ASP A 158 28.22 20.00 2.43
C ASP A 158 27.63 19.07 1.35
N GLN A 159 28.06 17.81 1.27
CA GLN A 159 27.42 16.84 0.37
C GLN A 159 26.11 16.31 0.99
N PRO A 160 24.95 16.52 0.36
CA PRO A 160 23.71 15.94 0.85
C PRO A 160 23.76 14.40 0.74
N VAL A 161 23.27 13.70 1.76
CA VAL A 161 22.98 12.26 1.68
C VAL A 161 21.67 12.08 0.92
N VAL A 162 21.78 12.13 -0.40
CA VAL A 162 20.63 12.12 -1.27
C VAL A 162 20.15 10.68 -1.44
N ALA A 163 18.92 10.44 -1.04
CA ALA A 163 18.12 9.28 -1.41
C ALA A 163 18.52 7.92 -0.80
N ALA A 164 17.68 7.44 0.12
CA ALA A 164 17.32 6.02 0.14
C ALA A 164 16.26 5.80 -0.95
N THR A 165 16.50 4.93 -1.94
CA THR A 165 15.50 4.63 -3.00
C THR A 165 14.98 3.20 -2.85
N GLY A 166 13.68 3.03 -2.63
CA GLY A 166 12.99 1.73 -2.61
C GLY A 166 12.14 1.50 -3.87
N PRO A 167 11.34 0.43 -3.93
CA PRO A 167 10.60 0.03 -5.13
C PRO A 167 9.48 0.99 -5.52
N ALA A 168 9.10 1.93 -4.63
CA ALA A 168 7.98 2.84 -4.86
C ALA A 168 8.25 4.33 -4.64
N GLN A 169 9.40 4.75 -4.07
CA GLN A 169 9.71 6.18 -3.86
C GLN A 169 11.13 6.41 -3.32
N SER A 170 11.62 7.64 -3.47
CA SER A 170 12.89 8.14 -2.95
C SER A 170 12.66 9.01 -1.72
N ALA A 171 13.32 8.75 -0.59
CA ALA A 171 13.43 9.76 0.48
C ALA A 171 14.83 10.37 0.49
N ALA A 172 14.90 11.66 0.23
CA ALA A 172 16.12 12.44 0.35
C ALA A 172 16.17 13.12 1.71
N VAL A 173 17.28 13.00 2.41
CA VAL A 173 17.59 13.84 3.57
C VAL A 173 18.82 14.66 3.22
N ALA A 174 18.65 15.97 3.10
CA ALA A 174 19.77 16.88 2.96
C ALA A 174 20.46 17.05 4.32
N LEU A 175 21.22 16.03 4.76
CA LEU A 175 22.15 16.20 5.87
C LEU A 175 23.56 16.38 5.30
N ALA A 176 24.22 17.46 5.70
CA ALA A 176 25.59 17.77 5.32
C ALA A 176 26.57 16.90 6.10
N ILE A 177 27.45 16.21 5.37
CA ILE A 177 28.69 15.68 5.95
C ILE A 177 29.57 16.89 6.28
N HIS A 178 29.91 17.10 7.55
CA HIS A 178 30.80 18.17 8.03
C HIS A 178 32.20 17.63 8.27
#